data_AF-A0A1H0G5N7-F1
#
_entry.id   AF-A0A1H0G5N7-F1
#
_cell.length_a   1.000
_cell.length_b   1.000
_cell.length_c   1.000
_cell.angle_alpha   90.00
_cell.angle_beta   90.00
_cell.angle_gamma   90.00
#
_symmetry.space_group_name_H-M   'P 1'
#
loop_
_entity.id
_entity.type
_entity.pdbx_description
1 polymer ?
#
loop_
_entity_poly.entity_id
_entity_poly.type
_entity_poly.pdbx_seq_one_letter_code
_entity_poly.pdbx_strand_id
1 'polypeptide(L)'
;MTWKGTLRSMQASARRAERNSKRRQRELQVQEKEYAKMEAREQAAYEVEVYENHIELLLSMHKDSAEEIDWNEFVQRPAPLKPVALNTLENQARKNETSYKPGFIARSLKLETRKRRKLAEAVQTAVFKDKQLLDQALTEWESKNNDWKEEFELAQGILNGNGHSKIEAIKRIDPFTDISHLGTAIAVSIAGDGILECTLSVHGEKVIPQEIKSLLQSGKLSVKKMPTSKFNELLQDYVCSCVLRVGQELLSILPDDLVIVTAVDTLLNSATGHLEEQPILSVAISRETLFRLNMQSIDPSDSMKNFVHTMSFKKTTGFMPVSRVSSRDFAKPA
;
A
#
# COMPACT_ATOMS: atom_id res chain seq x y z
N MET A 1 -29.19 -42.76 -71.86
CA MET A 1 -29.09 -43.02 -70.41
C MET A 1 -30.46 -43.39 -69.88
N THR A 2 -30.61 -44.52 -69.16
CA THR A 2 -31.90 -44.97 -68.63
C THR A 2 -32.18 -44.38 -67.25
N TRP A 3 -33.41 -43.93 -67.01
CA TRP A 3 -33.89 -43.35 -65.74
C TRP A 3 -33.50 -44.15 -64.50
N LYS A 4 -33.49 -45.49 -64.59
CA LYS A 4 -33.10 -46.40 -63.50
C LYS A 4 -31.60 -46.31 -63.13
N GLY A 5 -30.72 -45.99 -64.08
CA GLY A 5 -29.29 -45.81 -63.83
C GLY A 5 -28.99 -44.49 -63.11
N THR A 6 -29.68 -43.41 -63.50
CA THR A 6 -29.62 -42.09 -62.86
C THR A 6 -30.18 -42.13 -61.43
N LEU A 7 -31.24 -42.90 -61.18
CA LEU A 7 -31.83 -43.03 -59.84
C LEU A 7 -30.91 -43.80 -58.87
N ARG A 8 -30.22 -44.85 -59.37
CA ARG A 8 -29.19 -45.57 -58.59
C ARG A 8 -27.95 -44.71 -58.31
N SER A 9 -27.50 -43.90 -59.27
CA SER A 9 -26.37 -42.99 -59.04
C SER A 9 -26.75 -41.88 -58.05
N MET A 10 -27.97 -41.35 -58.12
CA MET A 10 -28.50 -40.40 -57.12
C MET A 10 -28.58 -41.01 -55.72
N GLN A 11 -29.09 -42.25 -55.57
CA GLN A 11 -29.11 -42.95 -54.29
C GLN A 11 -27.70 -43.26 -53.75
N ALA A 12 -26.77 -43.65 -54.62
CA ALA A 12 -25.37 -43.87 -54.24
C ALA A 12 -24.69 -42.56 -53.80
N SER A 13 -24.95 -41.46 -54.49
CA SER A 13 -24.48 -40.12 -54.12
C SER A 13 -25.10 -39.65 -52.80
N ALA A 14 -26.40 -39.87 -52.56
CA ALA A 14 -27.06 -39.55 -51.29
C ALA A 14 -26.45 -40.34 -50.12
N ARG A 15 -26.22 -41.65 -50.28
CA ARG A 15 -25.56 -42.48 -49.26
C ARG A 15 -24.09 -42.08 -49.02
N ARG A 16 -23.38 -41.60 -50.04
CA ARG A 16 -22.02 -41.03 -49.88
C ARG A 16 -22.07 -39.71 -49.11
N ALA A 17 -23.02 -38.83 -49.42
CA ALA A 17 -23.20 -37.56 -48.73
C ALA A 17 -23.54 -37.78 -47.24
N GLU A 18 -24.42 -38.73 -46.92
CA GLU A 18 -24.78 -39.07 -45.54
C GLU A 18 -23.58 -39.62 -44.74
N ARG A 19 -22.77 -40.49 -45.34
CA ARG A 19 -21.54 -41.01 -44.71
C ARG A 19 -20.50 -39.91 -44.49
N ASN A 20 -20.32 -39.01 -45.44
CA ASN A 20 -19.39 -37.88 -45.30
C ASN A 20 -19.86 -36.91 -44.21
N SER A 21 -21.17 -36.66 -44.12
CA SER A 21 -21.77 -35.85 -43.04
C SER A 21 -21.52 -36.48 -41.66
N LYS A 22 -21.82 -37.78 -41.50
CA LYS A 22 -21.55 -38.52 -40.26
C LYS A 22 -20.05 -38.57 -39.90
N ARG A 23 -19.16 -38.69 -40.89
CA ARG A 23 -17.71 -38.63 -40.68
C ARG A 23 -17.28 -37.26 -40.17
N ARG A 24 -17.71 -36.19 -40.84
CA ARG A 24 -17.42 -34.80 -40.43
C ARG A 24 -17.96 -34.51 -39.03
N GLN A 25 -19.14 -34.99 -38.69
CA GLN A 25 -19.71 -34.85 -37.34
C GLN A 25 -18.84 -35.54 -36.28
N ARG A 26 -18.33 -36.74 -36.55
CA ARG A 26 -17.41 -37.45 -35.65
C ARG A 26 -16.06 -36.72 -35.50
N GLU A 27 -15.52 -36.22 -36.60
CA GLU A 27 -14.27 -35.44 -36.60
C GLU A 27 -14.42 -34.17 -35.74
N LEU A 28 -15.53 -33.44 -35.91
CA LEU A 28 -15.85 -32.28 -35.07
C LEU A 28 -16.03 -32.64 -33.59
N GLN A 29 -16.68 -33.76 -33.26
CA GLN A 29 -16.83 -34.23 -31.88
C GLN A 29 -15.50 -34.63 -31.23
N VAL A 30 -14.55 -35.16 -31.99
CA VAL A 30 -13.20 -35.46 -31.49
C VAL A 30 -12.45 -34.16 -31.20
N GLN A 31 -12.49 -33.20 -32.13
CA GLN A 31 -11.90 -31.87 -31.93
C GLN A 31 -12.49 -31.15 -30.73
N GLU A 32 -13.81 -31.17 -30.57
CA GLU A 32 -14.51 -30.56 -29.42
C GLU A 32 -14.03 -31.16 -28.09
N LYS A 33 -13.86 -32.49 -28.02
CA LYS A 33 -13.31 -33.16 -26.83
C LYS A 33 -11.85 -32.80 -26.56
N GLU A 34 -11.05 -32.62 -27.60
CA GLU A 34 -9.66 -32.20 -27.47
C GLU A 34 -9.58 -30.77 -26.95
N TYR A 35 -10.37 -29.84 -27.50
CA TYR A 35 -10.47 -28.47 -27.02
C TYR A 35 -10.92 -28.41 -25.56
N ALA A 36 -12.01 -29.09 -25.20
CA ALA A 36 -12.49 -29.14 -23.83
C ALA A 36 -11.45 -29.72 -22.85
N LYS A 37 -10.65 -30.70 -23.30
CA LYS A 37 -9.55 -31.26 -22.50
C LYS A 37 -8.41 -30.28 -22.32
N MET A 38 -8.07 -29.48 -23.34
CA MET A 38 -7.04 -28.44 -23.23
C MET A 38 -7.51 -27.31 -22.31
N GLU A 39 -8.73 -26.82 -22.50
CA GLU A 39 -9.33 -25.78 -21.66
C GLU A 39 -9.38 -26.20 -20.18
N ALA A 40 -9.85 -27.42 -19.89
CA ALA A 40 -9.88 -27.94 -18.51
C ALA A 40 -8.47 -28.06 -17.89
N ARG A 41 -7.45 -28.32 -18.70
CA ARG A 41 -6.06 -28.39 -18.23
C ARG A 41 -5.49 -27.00 -17.95
N GLU A 42 -5.80 -26.02 -18.79
CA GLU A 42 -5.40 -24.62 -18.59
C GLU A 42 -6.07 -24.04 -17.34
N GLN A 43 -7.37 -24.26 -17.17
CA GLN A 43 -8.10 -23.87 -15.96
C GLN A 43 -7.50 -24.51 -14.70
N ALA A 44 -7.20 -25.81 -14.75
CA ALA A 44 -6.57 -26.50 -13.64
C ALA A 44 -5.19 -25.94 -13.30
N ALA A 45 -4.38 -25.57 -14.31
CA ALA A 45 -3.06 -24.98 -14.09
C ALA A 45 -3.17 -23.59 -13.46
N TYR A 46 -4.07 -22.76 -13.98
CA TYR A 46 -4.35 -21.43 -13.44
C TYR A 46 -4.82 -21.48 -11.98
N GLU A 47 -5.70 -22.42 -11.62
CA GLU A 47 -6.15 -22.56 -10.23
C GLU A 47 -5.03 -22.95 -9.25
N VAL A 48 -4.05 -23.72 -9.72
CA VAL A 48 -2.87 -24.07 -8.92
C VAL A 48 -1.94 -22.87 -8.80
N GLU A 49 -1.73 -22.13 -9.88
CA GLU A 49 -0.93 -20.89 -9.89
C GLU A 49 -1.51 -19.84 -8.92
N VAL A 50 -2.82 -19.62 -8.94
CA VAL A 50 -3.51 -18.71 -7.99
C VAL A 50 -3.30 -19.17 -6.55
N TYR A 51 -3.37 -20.48 -6.29
CA TYR A 51 -3.13 -21.03 -4.96
C TYR A 51 -1.67 -20.86 -4.52
N GLU A 52 -0.71 -21.18 -5.38
CA GLU A 52 0.73 -21.05 -5.08
C GLU A 52 1.11 -19.58 -4.84
N ASN A 53 0.62 -18.67 -5.69
CA ASN A 53 0.81 -17.23 -5.51
C ASN A 53 0.20 -16.72 -4.20
N HIS A 54 -0.99 -17.21 -3.82
CA HIS A 54 -1.59 -16.85 -2.52
C HIS A 54 -0.71 -17.30 -1.35
N ILE A 55 -0.19 -18.54 -1.39
CA ILE A 55 0.73 -19.03 -0.35
C ILE A 55 2.02 -18.20 -0.33
N GLU A 56 2.60 -17.90 -1.50
CA GLU A 56 3.81 -17.08 -1.60
C GLU A 56 3.61 -15.69 -1.02
N LEU A 57 2.49 -15.02 -1.30
CA LEU A 57 2.14 -13.72 -0.73
C LEU A 57 2.16 -13.77 0.80
N LEU A 58 1.46 -14.75 1.40
CA LEU A 58 1.40 -14.88 2.86
C LEU A 58 2.77 -15.13 3.50
N LEU A 59 3.64 -15.89 2.82
CA LEU A 59 4.97 -16.22 3.31
C LEU A 59 6.01 -15.13 3.02
N SER A 60 5.70 -14.14 2.18
CA SER A 60 6.62 -13.07 1.77
C SER A 60 6.30 -11.70 2.35
N MET A 61 5.27 -11.57 3.21
CA MET A 61 4.87 -10.27 3.81
C MET A 61 6.03 -9.47 4.42
N HIS A 62 6.99 -10.13 5.07
CA HIS A 62 8.17 -9.50 5.68
C HIS A 62 9.22 -9.00 4.68
N LYS A 63 9.13 -9.36 3.39
CA LYS A 63 10.13 -8.99 2.38
C LYS A 63 9.97 -7.56 1.90
N ASP A 64 8.75 -7.04 1.97
CA ASP A 64 8.48 -5.65 1.62
C ASP A 64 8.78 -4.76 2.83
N SER A 65 9.31 -3.56 2.58
CA SER A 65 9.55 -2.54 3.58
C SER A 65 9.45 -1.15 2.96
N ALA A 66 8.83 -0.21 3.68
CA ALA A 66 8.89 1.21 3.35
C ALA A 66 10.29 1.81 3.61
N GLU A 67 10.61 2.87 2.85
CA GLU A 67 11.84 3.65 3.05
C GLU A 67 11.83 4.37 4.41
N GLU A 68 13.01 4.53 5.01
CA GLU A 68 13.16 5.25 6.27
C GLU A 68 12.91 6.76 6.08
N ILE A 69 12.14 7.35 7.00
CA ILE A 69 11.83 8.79 6.99
C ILE A 69 12.85 9.55 7.84
N ASP A 70 13.61 10.46 7.21
CA ASP A 70 14.47 11.40 7.95
C ASP A 70 13.67 12.61 8.46
N TRP A 71 13.13 12.48 9.68
CA TRP A 71 12.40 13.57 10.33
C TRP A 71 13.25 14.83 10.57
N ASN A 72 14.58 14.73 10.58
CA ASN A 72 15.43 15.92 10.72
C ASN A 72 15.33 16.83 9.50
N GLU A 73 15.10 16.27 8.31
CA GLU A 73 14.95 17.04 7.07
C GLU A 73 13.81 18.08 7.21
N PHE A 74 12.68 17.67 7.79
CA PHE A 74 11.51 18.51 7.98
C PHE A 74 11.77 19.65 8.98
N VAL A 75 12.54 19.39 10.04
CA VAL A 75 12.91 20.42 11.05
C VAL A 75 13.98 21.37 10.52
N GLN A 76 14.88 20.89 9.67
CA GLN A 76 15.94 21.71 9.06
C GLN A 76 15.46 22.55 7.87
N ARG A 77 14.32 22.19 7.27
CA ARG A 77 13.74 22.92 6.14
C ARG A 77 13.32 24.34 6.56
N PRO A 78 13.82 25.40 5.90
CA PRO A 78 13.50 26.78 6.26
C PRO A 78 12.03 27.12 5.98
N ALA A 79 11.47 28.02 6.79
CA ALA A 79 10.11 28.52 6.59
C ALA A 79 9.95 29.25 5.24
N PRO A 80 8.80 29.13 4.56
CA PRO A 80 8.53 29.87 3.33
C PRO A 80 8.67 31.38 3.52
N LEU A 81 9.36 32.05 2.61
CA LEU A 81 9.57 33.50 2.67
C LEU A 81 8.27 34.25 2.41
N LYS A 82 7.90 35.16 3.32
CA LYS A 82 6.71 35.99 3.17
C LYS A 82 6.86 36.97 2.00
N PRO A 83 5.91 36.99 1.04
CA PRO A 83 5.92 37.95 -0.06
C PRO A 83 5.89 39.39 0.43
N VAL A 84 6.58 40.27 -0.28
CA VAL A 84 6.70 41.70 0.04
C VAL A 84 6.23 42.52 -1.15
N ALA A 85 5.60 43.67 -0.89
CA ALA A 85 5.16 44.60 -1.93
C ALA A 85 6.37 45.21 -2.66
N LEU A 86 6.60 44.81 -3.91
CA LEU A 86 7.68 45.34 -4.76
C LEU A 86 7.23 46.52 -5.64
N ASN A 87 5.91 46.71 -5.82
CA ASN A 87 5.28 47.77 -6.62
C ASN A 87 5.91 47.94 -8.02
N THR A 88 6.26 46.82 -8.67
CA THR A 88 7.05 46.83 -9.91
C THR A 88 6.30 47.49 -11.06
N LEU A 89 5.00 47.21 -11.21
CA LEU A 89 4.18 47.76 -12.27
C LEU A 89 3.89 49.24 -12.01
N GLU A 90 3.61 49.62 -10.76
CA GLU A 90 3.45 51.01 -10.36
C GLU A 90 4.71 51.82 -10.69
N ASN A 91 5.89 51.33 -10.29
CA ASN A 91 7.15 52.00 -10.54
C ASN A 91 7.42 52.19 -12.04
N GLN A 92 7.11 51.17 -12.86
CA GLN A 92 7.21 51.27 -14.31
C GLN A 92 6.19 52.27 -14.90
N ALA A 93 4.94 52.24 -14.43
CA ALA A 93 3.89 53.15 -14.90
C ALA A 93 4.18 54.61 -14.54
N ARG A 94 4.66 54.88 -13.31
CA ARG A 94 5.09 56.23 -12.88
C ARG A 94 6.28 56.72 -13.68
N LYS A 95 7.24 55.85 -13.99
CA LYS A 95 8.36 56.19 -14.88
C LYS A 95 7.86 56.55 -16.29
N ASN A 96 6.91 55.81 -16.83
CA ASN A 96 6.31 56.10 -18.14
C ASN A 96 5.49 57.40 -18.16
N GLU A 97 4.79 57.72 -17.08
CA GLU A 97 4.05 58.97 -16.92
C GLU A 97 4.99 60.19 -16.83
N THR A 98 6.00 60.11 -15.98
CA THR A 98 6.96 61.21 -15.73
C THR A 98 7.89 61.45 -16.92
N SER A 99 8.23 60.41 -17.67
CA SER A 99 9.09 60.51 -18.86
C SER A 99 8.37 61.00 -20.12
N TYR A 100 7.04 61.11 -20.11
CA TYR A 100 6.25 61.50 -21.29
C TYR A 100 6.44 62.98 -21.70
N LYS A 101 6.89 63.20 -22.94
CA LYS A 101 6.99 64.53 -23.58
C LYS A 101 6.03 64.64 -24.77
N PRO A 102 5.20 65.70 -24.88
CA PRO A 102 4.25 65.84 -25.98
C PRO A 102 4.94 66.26 -27.30
N GLY A 103 4.66 65.52 -28.37
CA GLY A 103 5.06 65.90 -29.73
C GLY A 103 4.33 67.16 -30.25
N PHE A 104 4.88 67.82 -31.28
CA PHE A 104 4.35 69.08 -31.82
C PHE A 104 2.87 69.03 -32.25
N ILE A 105 2.40 67.91 -32.82
CA ILE A 105 1.00 67.71 -33.25
C ILE A 105 0.06 67.38 -32.07
N ALA A 106 0.60 66.80 -30.99
CA ALA A 106 -0.20 66.45 -29.81
C ALA A 106 -0.59 67.67 -28.96
N ARG A 107 0.20 68.76 -29.03
CA ARG A 107 0.00 70.03 -28.32
C ARG A 107 -1.20 70.84 -28.85
N SER A 108 -1.54 70.72 -30.13
CA SER A 108 -2.57 71.55 -30.78
C SER A 108 -3.98 70.94 -30.83
N LEU A 109 -4.14 69.65 -30.53
CA LEU A 109 -5.37 68.89 -30.83
C LEU A 109 -6.11 68.28 -29.62
N LYS A 110 -5.91 68.77 -28.38
CA LYS A 110 -6.45 68.15 -27.13
C LYS A 110 -6.08 66.66 -26.93
N LEU A 111 -5.15 66.13 -27.73
CA LEU A 111 -4.68 64.75 -27.67
C LEU A 111 -3.70 64.54 -26.51
N GLU A 112 -2.97 65.59 -26.11
CA GLU A 112 -2.09 65.55 -24.95
C GLU A 112 -2.83 65.27 -23.64
N THR A 113 -3.94 65.99 -23.38
CA THR A 113 -4.72 65.81 -22.15
C THR A 113 -5.31 64.40 -22.06
N ARG A 114 -5.80 63.86 -23.18
CA ARG A 114 -6.27 62.47 -23.28
C ARG A 114 -5.15 61.47 -23.00
N LYS A 115 -3.93 61.72 -23.51
CA LYS A 115 -2.78 60.82 -23.31
C LYS A 115 -2.23 60.87 -21.88
N ARG A 116 -2.15 62.06 -21.26
CA ARG A 116 -1.80 62.19 -19.83
C ARG A 116 -2.83 61.51 -18.94
N ARG A 117 -4.13 61.67 -19.22
CA ARG A 117 -5.20 60.98 -18.49
C ARG A 117 -5.05 59.45 -18.59
N LYS A 118 -4.77 58.92 -19.78
CA LYS A 118 -4.50 57.48 -19.97
C LYS A 118 -3.28 56.99 -19.20
N LEU A 119 -2.21 57.79 -19.10
CA LEU A 119 -1.01 57.42 -18.32
C LEU A 119 -1.32 57.40 -16.81
N ALA A 120 -2.08 58.38 -16.32
CA ALA A 120 -2.56 58.38 -14.93
C ALA A 120 -3.50 57.20 -14.63
N GLU A 121 -4.44 56.88 -15.53
CA GLU A 121 -5.29 55.69 -15.47
C GLU A 121 -4.45 54.40 -15.46
N ALA A 122 -3.35 54.36 -16.23
CA ALA A 122 -2.42 53.22 -16.27
C ALA A 122 -1.65 53.04 -14.96
N VAL A 123 -1.25 54.13 -14.27
CA VAL A 123 -0.65 54.06 -12.93
C VAL A 123 -1.64 53.46 -11.93
N GLN A 124 -2.89 53.93 -11.92
CA GLN A 124 -3.93 53.37 -11.03
C GLN A 124 -4.20 51.89 -11.33
N THR A 125 -4.24 51.53 -12.60
CA THR A 125 -4.38 50.13 -13.03
C THR A 125 -3.18 49.29 -12.59
N ALA A 126 -1.97 49.83 -12.66
CA ALA A 126 -0.75 49.16 -12.24
C ALA A 126 -0.70 48.94 -10.72
N VAL A 127 -1.08 49.95 -9.92
CA VAL A 127 -1.25 49.82 -8.46
C VAL A 127 -2.25 48.72 -8.12
N PHE A 128 -3.41 48.72 -8.78
CA PHE A 128 -4.43 47.69 -8.57
C PHE A 128 -3.91 46.29 -8.91
N LYS A 129 -3.18 46.14 -10.02
CA LYS A 129 -2.58 44.87 -10.43
C LYS A 129 -1.47 44.40 -9.49
N ASP A 130 -0.56 45.28 -9.07
CA ASP A 130 0.48 44.96 -8.10
C ASP A 130 -0.15 44.49 -6.77
N LYS A 131 -1.24 45.14 -6.34
CA LYS A 131 -2.01 44.70 -5.17
C LYS A 131 -2.61 43.31 -5.37
N GLN A 132 -3.27 43.06 -6.50
CA GLN A 132 -3.84 41.73 -6.80
C GLN A 132 -2.78 40.63 -6.81
N LEU A 133 -1.61 40.90 -7.40
CA LEU A 133 -0.50 39.94 -7.43
C LEU A 133 0.06 39.69 -6.02
N LEU A 134 0.16 40.73 -5.19
CA LEU A 134 0.58 40.58 -3.80
C LEU A 134 -0.44 39.77 -3.00
N ASP A 135 -1.73 40.06 -3.14
CA ASP A 135 -2.81 39.35 -2.44
C ASP A 135 -2.82 37.85 -2.83
N GLN A 136 -2.60 37.54 -4.12
CA GLN A 136 -2.43 36.16 -4.60
C GLN A 136 -1.21 35.48 -3.99
N ALA A 137 -0.04 36.15 -4.05
CA ALA A 137 1.19 35.61 -3.48
C ALA A 137 1.09 35.38 -1.97
N LEU A 138 0.42 36.28 -1.23
CA LEU A 138 0.17 36.13 0.20
C LEU A 138 -0.72 34.93 0.49
N THR A 139 -1.78 34.71 -0.30
CA THR A 139 -2.67 33.55 -0.16
C THR A 139 -1.90 32.23 -0.38
N GLU A 140 -1.09 32.16 -1.44
CA GLU A 140 -0.23 30.99 -1.69
C GLU A 140 0.80 30.76 -0.59
N TRP A 141 1.40 31.84 -0.08
CA TRP A 141 2.34 31.78 1.02
C TRP A 141 1.66 31.31 2.31
N GLU A 142 0.46 31.77 2.62
CA GLU A 142 -0.29 31.35 3.81
C GLU A 142 -0.55 29.83 3.80
N SER A 143 -0.98 29.28 2.66
CA SER A 143 -1.14 27.82 2.49
C SER A 143 0.18 27.09 2.71
N LYS A 144 1.25 27.46 1.99
CA LYS A 144 2.56 26.81 2.10
C LYS A 144 3.15 26.92 3.50
N ASN A 145 2.95 28.05 4.17
CA ASN A 145 3.44 28.27 5.52
C ASN A 145 2.66 27.46 6.55
N ASN A 146 1.36 27.24 6.34
CA ASN A 146 0.57 26.34 7.17
C ASN A 146 1.03 24.88 7.00
N ASP A 147 1.17 24.41 5.76
CA ASP A 147 1.66 23.06 5.47
C ASP A 147 3.06 22.83 6.07
N TRP A 148 3.97 23.79 5.86
CA TRP A 148 5.31 23.75 6.46
C TRP A 148 5.26 23.67 7.99
N LYS A 149 4.37 24.45 8.62
CA LYS A 149 4.26 24.52 10.07
C LYS A 149 3.72 23.20 10.65
N GLU A 150 2.70 22.63 10.02
CA GLU A 150 2.15 21.33 10.44
C GLU A 150 3.20 20.21 10.34
N GLU A 151 3.94 20.16 9.24
CA GLU A 151 5.01 19.17 9.05
C GLU A 151 6.16 19.38 10.05
N PHE A 152 6.55 20.63 10.29
CA PHE A 152 7.58 20.99 11.26
C PHE A 152 7.19 20.59 12.69
N GLU A 153 5.97 20.93 13.12
CA GLU A 153 5.47 20.61 14.46
C GLU A 153 5.33 19.10 14.68
N LEU A 154 4.86 18.37 13.65
CA LEU A 154 4.78 16.92 13.67
C LEU A 154 6.18 16.30 13.82
N ALA A 155 7.13 16.68 12.96
CA ALA A 155 8.50 16.17 12.97
C ALA A 155 9.21 16.48 14.30
N GLN A 156 9.08 17.72 14.79
CA GLN A 156 9.64 18.11 16.09
C GLN A 156 9.03 17.30 17.24
N GLY A 157 7.72 17.05 17.22
CA GLY A 157 7.06 16.20 18.21
C GLY A 157 7.58 14.77 18.21
N ILE A 158 7.77 14.17 17.02
CA ILE A 158 8.31 12.81 16.86
C ILE A 158 9.74 12.71 17.40
N LEU A 159 10.62 13.63 17.01
CA LEU A 159 12.01 13.67 17.47
C LEU A 159 12.13 13.87 18.99
N ASN A 160 11.17 14.59 19.59
CA ASN A 160 11.07 14.74 21.05
C ASN A 160 10.41 13.55 21.76
N GLY A 161 10.08 12.48 21.04
CA GLY A 161 9.45 11.29 21.61
C GLY A 161 7.97 11.45 21.97
N ASN A 162 7.28 12.47 21.46
CA ASN A 162 5.87 12.71 21.76
C ASN A 162 4.98 11.60 21.17
N GLY A 163 4.33 10.83 22.04
CA GLY A 163 3.49 9.71 21.62
C GLY A 163 2.31 10.07 20.71
N HIS A 164 1.71 11.25 20.88
CA HIS A 164 0.62 11.72 20.01
C HIS A 164 1.14 11.99 18.60
N SER A 165 2.27 12.68 18.47
CA SER A 165 2.91 12.94 17.17
C SER A 165 3.32 11.63 16.46
N LYS A 166 3.82 10.64 17.20
CA LYS A 166 4.13 9.31 16.64
C LYS A 166 2.90 8.62 16.07
N ILE A 167 1.80 8.58 16.85
CA ILE A 167 0.54 7.96 16.40
C ILE A 167 -0.04 8.71 15.20
N GLU A 168 0.02 10.05 15.22
CA GLU A 168 -0.45 10.89 14.11
C GLU A 168 0.33 10.62 12.81
N ALA A 169 1.66 10.47 12.90
CA ALA A 169 2.49 10.11 11.75
C ALA A 169 2.09 8.76 11.15
N ILE A 170 1.94 7.73 11.99
CA ILE A 170 1.51 6.40 11.54
C ILE A 170 0.14 6.46 10.85
N LYS A 171 -0.80 7.25 11.39
CA LYS A 171 -2.14 7.41 10.79
C LYS A 171 -2.11 8.15 9.46
N ARG A 172 -1.26 9.17 9.31
CA ARG A 172 -1.14 9.94 8.06
C ARG A 172 -0.51 9.13 6.94
N ILE A 173 0.46 8.28 7.28
CA ILE A 173 1.17 7.42 6.32
C ILE A 173 0.31 6.20 5.97
N ASP A 174 -0.43 5.66 6.93
CA ASP A 174 -1.28 4.47 6.79
C ASP A 174 -0.53 3.27 6.15
N PRO A 175 0.57 2.81 6.76
CA PRO A 175 1.49 1.83 6.13
C PRO A 175 0.91 0.42 5.96
N PHE A 176 -0.29 0.18 6.49
CA PHE A 176 -0.87 -1.15 6.60
C PHE A 176 -2.06 -1.38 5.65
N THR A 177 -2.34 -0.45 4.73
CA THR A 177 -3.39 -0.60 3.71
C THR A 177 -3.24 -1.90 2.95
N ASP A 178 -1.99 -2.22 2.58
CA ASP A 178 -1.66 -3.37 1.74
C ASP A 178 -1.81 -4.69 2.47
N ILE A 179 -1.88 -4.71 3.80
CA ILE A 179 -2.04 -5.95 4.58
C ILE A 179 -3.43 -6.07 5.20
N SER A 180 -4.24 -5.00 5.16
CA SER A 180 -5.61 -4.98 5.69
C SER A 180 -6.54 -6.01 5.01
N HIS A 181 -6.36 -6.23 3.71
CA HIS A 181 -7.17 -7.19 2.94
C HIS A 181 -6.91 -8.66 3.31
N LEU A 182 -5.80 -8.93 4.02
CA LEU A 182 -5.47 -10.25 4.57
C LEU A 182 -6.13 -10.47 5.93
N GLY A 183 -7.24 -9.79 6.22
CA GLY A 183 -8.00 -9.97 7.46
C GLY A 183 -7.25 -9.48 8.69
N THR A 184 -6.33 -8.54 8.53
CA THR A 184 -5.44 -8.12 9.62
C THR A 184 -5.87 -6.76 10.16
N ALA A 185 -6.17 -6.68 11.46
CA ALA A 185 -6.45 -5.41 12.14
C ALA A 185 -5.25 -4.99 13.01
N ILE A 186 -4.93 -3.70 13.01
CA ILE A 186 -3.77 -3.16 13.72
C ILE A 186 -4.20 -2.06 14.68
N ALA A 187 -3.79 -2.20 15.93
CA ALA A 187 -3.98 -1.19 16.97
C ALA A 187 -2.61 -0.77 17.53
N VAL A 188 -2.38 0.54 17.57
CA VAL A 188 -1.11 1.12 18.03
C VAL A 188 -1.36 1.95 19.29
N SER A 189 -0.44 1.83 20.25
CA SER A 189 -0.46 2.57 21.52
C SER A 189 0.96 2.91 21.98
N ILE A 190 1.08 3.84 22.92
CA ILE A 190 2.35 4.22 23.54
C ILE A 190 2.28 3.78 24.99
N ALA A 191 3.24 2.95 25.41
CA ALA A 191 3.39 2.54 26.80
C ALA A 191 3.82 3.72 27.69
N GLY A 192 3.66 3.58 29.01
CA GLY A 192 3.98 4.65 29.96
C GLY A 192 5.46 5.04 30.00
N ASP A 193 6.35 4.19 29.49
CA ASP A 193 7.79 4.42 29.32
C ASP A 193 8.15 4.99 27.94
N GLY A 194 7.16 5.27 27.09
CA GLY A 194 7.32 5.86 25.77
C GLY A 194 7.56 4.85 24.64
N ILE A 195 7.64 3.55 24.93
CA ILE A 195 7.80 2.50 23.92
C ILE A 195 6.51 2.35 23.12
N LEU A 196 6.63 2.25 21.80
CA LEU A 196 5.51 1.97 20.93
C LEU A 196 5.11 0.49 21.03
N GLU A 197 3.85 0.24 21.33
CA GLU A 197 3.25 -1.09 21.33
C GLU A 197 2.21 -1.20 20.22
N CYS A 198 2.30 -2.28 19.44
CA CYS A 198 1.40 -2.61 18.37
C CYS A 198 0.73 -3.97 18.63
N THR A 199 -0.59 -4.04 18.50
CA THR A 199 -1.37 -5.28 18.54
C THR A 199 -1.89 -5.58 17.13
N LEU A 200 -1.64 -6.80 16.67
CA LEU A 200 -1.94 -7.30 15.34
C LEU A 200 -2.95 -8.45 15.47
N SER A 201 -4.19 -8.27 15.01
CA SER A 201 -5.19 -9.35 14.97
C SER A 201 -5.08 -10.07 13.62
N VAL A 202 -4.61 -11.32 13.63
CA VAL A 202 -4.15 -12.01 12.42
C VAL A 202 -5.24 -12.83 11.71
N HIS A 203 -6.24 -13.31 12.45
CA HIS A 203 -7.37 -14.10 11.94
C HIS A 203 -6.95 -15.28 11.05
N GLY A 204 -6.00 -16.08 11.52
CA GLY A 204 -5.28 -17.08 10.70
C GLY A 204 -6.18 -18.09 9.98
N GLU A 205 -7.26 -18.53 10.62
CA GLU A 205 -8.22 -19.48 10.03
C GLU A 205 -8.91 -18.98 8.75
N LYS A 206 -9.05 -17.65 8.60
CA LYS A 206 -9.69 -17.03 7.44
C LYS A 206 -8.74 -16.86 6.26
N VAL A 207 -7.45 -16.71 6.54
CA VAL A 207 -6.44 -16.29 5.55
C VAL A 207 -5.74 -17.51 4.93
N ILE A 208 -5.44 -18.51 5.76
CA ILE A 208 -4.73 -19.71 5.32
C ILE A 208 -5.73 -20.68 4.66
N PRO A 209 -5.48 -21.14 3.41
CA PRO A 209 -6.36 -22.09 2.74
C PRO A 209 -6.50 -23.42 3.51
N GLN A 210 -7.72 -23.95 3.54
CA GLN A 210 -8.03 -25.24 4.19
C GLN A 210 -7.72 -26.45 3.28
N GLU A 211 -7.39 -26.20 2.03
CA GLU A 211 -7.13 -27.20 1.00
C GLU A 211 -5.82 -26.91 0.27
N ILE A 212 -5.22 -27.97 -0.28
CA ILE A 212 -4.04 -27.91 -1.13
C ILE A 212 -4.50 -28.19 -2.55
N LYS A 213 -4.17 -27.28 -3.47
CA LYS A 213 -4.35 -27.46 -4.92
C LYS A 213 -3.03 -27.88 -5.55
N SER A 214 -3.07 -28.85 -6.45
CA SER A 214 -1.90 -29.33 -7.20
C SER A 214 -2.31 -29.95 -8.53
N LEU A 215 -1.38 -30.06 -9.47
CA LEU A 215 -1.60 -30.77 -10.73
C LEU A 215 -1.22 -32.24 -10.61
N LEU A 216 -2.11 -33.14 -11.05
CA LEU A 216 -1.75 -34.53 -11.30
C LEU A 216 -0.87 -34.65 -12.55
N GLN A 217 -0.12 -35.74 -12.68
CA GLN A 217 0.64 -36.06 -13.91
C GLN A 217 -0.24 -36.06 -15.18
N SER A 218 -1.55 -36.29 -15.02
CA SER A 218 -2.53 -36.23 -16.11
C SER A 218 -2.94 -34.82 -16.55
N GLY A 219 -2.51 -33.77 -15.83
CA GLY A 219 -2.91 -32.37 -16.03
C GLY A 219 -4.25 -32.00 -15.40
N LYS A 220 -4.87 -32.90 -14.64
CA LYS A 220 -6.11 -32.62 -13.89
C LYS A 220 -5.79 -31.97 -12.54
N LEU A 221 -6.68 -31.08 -12.10
CA LEU A 221 -6.62 -30.48 -10.76
C LEU A 221 -6.85 -31.56 -9.68
N SER A 222 -5.98 -31.56 -8.68
CA SER A 222 -6.13 -32.32 -7.44
C SER A 222 -6.35 -31.34 -6.29
N VAL A 223 -7.48 -31.49 -5.61
CA VAL A 223 -7.80 -30.74 -4.39
C VAL A 223 -7.84 -31.72 -3.23
N LYS A 224 -7.06 -31.46 -2.19
CA LYS A 224 -7.00 -32.29 -0.98
C LYS A 224 -7.13 -31.42 0.26
N LYS A 225 -7.81 -31.92 1.29
CA LYS A 225 -7.81 -31.27 2.61
C LYS A 225 -6.37 -31.09 3.11
N MET A 226 -6.05 -29.90 3.61
CA MET A 226 -4.74 -29.60 4.15
C MET A 226 -4.51 -30.38 5.45
N PRO A 227 -3.38 -31.10 5.60
CA PRO A 227 -3.01 -31.68 6.88
C PRO A 227 -2.82 -30.60 7.95
N THR A 228 -3.32 -30.83 9.16
CA THR A 228 -3.22 -29.86 10.28
C THR A 228 -1.79 -29.38 10.53
N SER A 229 -0.81 -30.28 10.43
CA SER A 229 0.60 -29.90 10.57
C SER A 229 1.06 -28.89 9.53
N LYS A 230 0.62 -29.04 8.28
CA LYS A 230 1.01 -28.13 7.20
C LYS A 230 0.30 -26.78 7.32
N PHE A 231 -0.98 -26.80 7.71
CA PHE A 231 -1.73 -25.60 8.01
C PHE A 231 -1.05 -24.77 9.12
N ASN A 232 -0.69 -25.43 10.23
CA ASN A 232 -0.06 -24.75 11.35
C ASN A 232 1.33 -24.20 11.01
N GLU A 233 2.12 -24.89 10.19
CA GLU A 233 3.41 -24.37 9.69
C GLU A 233 3.20 -23.08 8.87
N LEU A 234 2.27 -23.10 7.90
CA LEU A 234 1.96 -21.91 7.09
C LEU A 234 1.46 -20.76 7.96
N LEU A 235 0.62 -21.06 8.96
CA LEU A 235 0.13 -20.07 9.91
C LEU A 235 1.28 -19.48 10.75
N GLN A 236 2.24 -20.30 11.17
CA GLN A 236 3.40 -19.84 11.93
C GLN A 236 4.23 -18.84 11.13
N ASP A 237 4.58 -19.23 9.90
CA ASP A 237 5.39 -18.40 9.02
C ASP A 237 4.66 -17.10 8.66
N TYR A 238 3.35 -17.18 8.36
CA TYR A 238 2.51 -16.01 8.11
C TYR A 238 2.48 -15.04 9.30
N VAL A 239 2.17 -15.53 10.51
CA VAL A 239 2.11 -14.69 11.73
C VAL A 239 3.46 -14.03 12.00
N CYS A 240 4.56 -14.79 11.90
CA CYS A 240 5.90 -14.27 12.10
C CYS A 240 6.28 -13.24 11.03
N SER A 241 5.91 -13.50 9.78
CA SER A 241 6.11 -12.61 8.63
C SER A 241 5.38 -11.27 8.83
N CYS A 242 4.12 -11.30 9.26
CA CYS A 242 3.35 -10.09 9.56
C CYS A 242 3.95 -9.29 10.74
N VAL A 243 4.41 -9.97 11.79
CA VAL A 243 5.07 -9.31 12.93
C VAL A 243 6.35 -8.58 12.49
N LEU A 244 7.18 -9.20 11.65
CA LEU A 244 8.35 -8.54 11.07
C LEU A 244 7.99 -7.37 10.17
N ARG A 245 6.97 -7.53 9.31
CA ARG A 245 6.47 -6.47 8.42
C ARG A 245 6.03 -5.25 9.24
N VAL A 246 5.24 -5.45 10.29
CA VAL A 246 4.80 -4.38 11.18
C VAL A 246 5.99 -3.72 11.89
N GLY A 247 6.94 -4.51 12.40
CA GLY A 247 8.16 -3.98 13.00
C GLY A 247 8.96 -3.09 12.04
N GLN A 248 9.12 -3.54 10.78
CA GLN A 248 9.82 -2.80 9.73
C GLN A 248 9.11 -1.48 9.42
N GLU A 249 7.81 -1.52 9.14
CA GLU A 249 7.04 -0.30 8.83
C GLU A 249 7.10 0.73 9.95
N LEU A 250 6.91 0.31 11.20
CA LEU A 250 6.94 1.23 12.35
C LEU A 250 8.33 1.83 12.57
N LEU A 251 9.40 1.06 12.38
CA LEU A 251 10.77 1.56 12.50
C LEU A 251 11.24 2.34 11.27
N SER A 252 10.70 2.10 10.08
CA SER A 252 10.95 2.97 8.92
C SER A 252 10.27 4.33 9.09
N ILE A 253 9.07 4.34 9.69
CA ILE A 253 8.32 5.58 9.93
C ILE A 253 8.87 6.37 11.11
N LEU A 254 9.21 5.74 12.23
CA LEU A 254 9.60 6.44 13.44
C LEU A 254 11.09 6.31 13.71
N PRO A 255 11.74 7.29 14.37
CA PRO A 255 13.16 7.21 14.73
C PRO A 255 13.44 6.33 15.97
N ASP A 256 12.46 5.55 16.42
CA ASP A 256 12.57 4.70 17.60
C ASP A 256 13.61 3.58 17.41
N ASP A 257 14.28 3.18 18.50
CA ASP A 257 15.23 2.06 18.48
C ASP A 257 14.54 0.71 18.71
N LEU A 258 13.32 0.71 19.24
CA LEU A 258 12.59 -0.46 19.70
C LEU A 258 11.09 -0.27 19.55
N VAL A 259 10.41 -1.30 19.05
CA VAL A 259 8.94 -1.41 19.09
C VAL A 259 8.54 -2.78 19.61
N ILE A 260 7.39 -2.88 20.26
CA ILE A 260 6.81 -4.16 20.67
C ILE A 260 5.63 -4.49 19.77
N VAL A 261 5.68 -5.64 19.10
CA VAL A 261 4.60 -6.12 18.24
C VAL A 261 4.04 -7.40 18.84
N THR A 262 2.73 -7.42 19.06
CA THR A 262 2.00 -8.56 19.62
C THR A 262 0.94 -9.03 18.63
N ALA A 263 1.09 -10.24 18.13
CA ALA A 263 0.04 -10.91 17.37
C ALA A 263 -0.97 -11.58 18.31
N VAL A 264 -2.25 -11.37 18.02
CA VAL A 264 -3.39 -11.98 18.70
C VAL A 264 -4.22 -12.76 17.69
N ASP A 265 -4.82 -13.84 18.16
CA ASP A 265 -5.83 -14.58 17.39
C ASP A 265 -6.95 -15.05 18.32
N THR A 266 -8.07 -15.43 17.71
CA THR A 266 -9.24 -15.90 18.43
C THR A 266 -9.10 -17.39 18.74
N LEU A 267 -8.83 -17.72 20.00
CA LEU A 267 -8.61 -19.08 20.46
C LEU A 267 -9.73 -19.56 21.39
N LEU A 268 -9.99 -20.87 21.38
CA LEU A 268 -10.92 -21.49 22.33
C LEU A 268 -10.29 -21.55 23.71
N ASN A 269 -10.83 -20.79 24.66
CA ASN A 269 -10.49 -20.91 26.05
C ASN A 269 -11.14 -22.18 26.61
N SER A 270 -10.34 -23.20 26.91
CA SER A 270 -10.83 -24.49 27.41
C SER A 270 -11.45 -24.44 28.81
N ALA A 271 -11.15 -23.39 29.60
CA ALA A 271 -11.72 -23.19 30.92
C ALA A 271 -13.12 -22.56 30.87
N THR A 272 -13.35 -21.65 29.91
CA THR A 272 -14.64 -20.93 29.77
C THR A 272 -15.52 -21.51 28.66
N GLY A 273 -14.94 -22.25 27.71
CA GLY A 273 -15.60 -22.76 26.51
C GLY A 273 -15.88 -21.68 25.46
N HIS A 274 -15.39 -20.45 25.65
CA HIS A 274 -15.63 -19.33 24.76
C HIS A 274 -14.41 -19.04 23.88
N LEU A 275 -14.69 -18.48 22.70
CA LEU A 275 -13.66 -17.94 21.83
C LEU A 275 -13.22 -16.57 22.36
N GLU A 276 -11.94 -16.42 22.65
CA GLU A 276 -11.35 -15.22 23.21
C GLU A 276 -10.14 -14.80 22.37
N GLU A 277 -9.95 -13.49 22.18
CA GLU A 277 -8.78 -12.96 21.52
C GLU A 277 -7.59 -13.00 22.49
N GLN A 278 -6.58 -13.80 22.14
CA GLN A 278 -5.45 -14.08 23.02
C GLN A 278 -4.11 -13.86 22.30
N PRO A 279 -3.07 -13.34 22.99
CA PRO A 279 -1.74 -13.23 22.40
C PRO A 279 -1.16 -14.59 22.06
N ILE A 280 -0.67 -14.73 20.83
CA ILE A 280 -0.03 -15.96 20.33
C ILE A 280 1.47 -15.78 20.07
N LEU A 281 1.89 -14.53 19.85
CA LEU A 281 3.28 -14.13 19.67
C LEU A 281 3.43 -12.69 20.17
N SER A 282 4.46 -12.40 20.96
CA SER A 282 4.81 -11.03 21.33
C SER A 282 6.32 -10.87 21.23
N VAL A 283 6.78 -9.78 20.59
CA VAL A 283 8.18 -9.59 20.20
C VAL A 283 8.59 -8.15 20.44
N ALA A 284 9.71 -7.96 21.11
CA ALA A 284 10.43 -6.69 21.18
C ALA A 284 11.44 -6.63 20.01
N ILE A 285 11.12 -5.84 18.99
CA ILE A 285 11.86 -5.71 17.74
C ILE A 285 12.78 -4.48 17.85
N SER A 286 14.10 -4.70 17.89
CA SER A 286 15.07 -3.61 17.86
C SER A 286 15.45 -3.24 16.42
N ARG A 287 15.64 -1.95 16.16
CA ARG A 287 16.11 -1.42 14.87
C ARG A 287 17.41 -2.09 14.44
N GLU A 288 18.41 -2.07 15.31
CA GLU A 288 19.75 -2.60 14.99
C GLU A 288 19.71 -4.07 14.54
N THR A 289 18.90 -4.91 15.21
CA THR A 289 18.78 -6.31 14.83
C THR A 289 17.98 -6.46 13.54
N LEU A 290 16.84 -5.79 13.42
CA LEU A 290 15.95 -5.91 12.28
C LEU A 290 16.63 -5.54 10.97
N PHE A 291 17.32 -4.39 10.92
CA PHE A 291 17.97 -3.88 9.72
C PHE A 291 19.28 -4.63 9.35
N ARG A 292 19.76 -5.54 10.22
CA ARG A 292 20.85 -6.48 9.87
C ARG A 292 20.37 -7.76 9.22
N LEU A 293 19.09 -8.11 9.36
CA LEU A 293 18.54 -9.33 8.77
C LEU A 293 18.40 -9.17 7.26
N ASN A 294 18.77 -10.21 6.51
CA ASN A 294 18.45 -10.27 5.09
C ASN A 294 17.04 -10.81 4.89
N MET A 295 16.06 -9.90 4.86
CA MET A 295 14.62 -10.22 4.73
C MET A 295 14.29 -11.11 3.52
N GLN A 296 15.11 -11.10 2.47
CA GLN A 296 14.88 -11.92 1.28
C GLN A 296 15.17 -13.42 1.51
N SER A 297 15.94 -13.75 2.55
CA SER A 297 16.49 -15.09 2.76
C SER A 297 16.18 -15.72 4.12
N ILE A 298 15.62 -14.97 5.06
CA ILE A 298 15.30 -15.50 6.38
C ILE A 298 14.05 -16.39 6.33
N ASP A 299 13.99 -17.34 7.25
CA ASP A 299 12.74 -17.95 7.68
C ASP A 299 12.13 -17.08 8.79
N PRO A 300 10.90 -16.54 8.63
CA PRO A 300 10.30 -15.63 9.60
C PRO A 300 10.19 -16.24 10.99
N SER A 301 9.80 -17.51 11.09
CA SER A 301 9.57 -18.18 12.37
C SER A 301 10.88 -18.43 13.13
N ASP A 302 11.93 -18.85 12.42
CA ASP A 302 13.26 -19.04 13.01
C ASP A 302 13.94 -17.70 13.36
N SER A 303 13.66 -16.64 12.59
CA SER A 303 14.24 -15.32 12.81
C SER A 303 13.82 -14.68 14.14
N MET A 304 12.70 -15.12 14.74
CA MET A 304 12.22 -14.66 16.05
C MET A 304 13.28 -14.83 17.14
N LYS A 305 14.18 -15.82 17.02
CA LYS A 305 15.29 -16.08 17.94
C LYS A 305 16.29 -14.94 18.06
N ASN A 306 16.32 -14.02 17.10
CA ASN A 306 17.17 -12.83 17.15
C ASN A 306 16.59 -11.72 18.06
N PHE A 307 15.34 -11.87 18.49
CA PHE A 307 14.62 -10.88 19.28
C PHE A 307 14.21 -11.45 20.64
N VAL A 308 13.95 -10.54 21.61
CA VAL A 308 13.26 -10.94 22.84
C VAL A 308 11.81 -11.19 22.49
N HIS A 309 11.35 -12.43 22.65
CA HIS A 309 10.02 -12.84 22.22
C HIS A 309 9.41 -13.88 23.16
N THR A 310 8.08 -13.94 23.14
CA THR A 310 7.29 -15.03 23.71
C THR A 310 6.50 -15.69 22.58
N MET A 311 6.76 -16.98 22.37
CA MET A 311 6.06 -17.79 21.36
C MET A 311 5.93 -19.22 21.86
N SER A 312 4.75 -19.80 21.71
CA SER A 312 4.48 -21.18 22.06
C SER A 312 3.76 -21.87 20.92
N PHE A 313 4.47 -22.76 20.22
CA PHE A 313 3.98 -23.36 18.98
C PHE A 313 4.29 -24.86 18.92
N LYS A 314 3.33 -25.64 18.41
CA LYS A 314 3.54 -27.05 18.05
C LYS A 314 2.90 -27.33 16.71
N LYS A 315 3.59 -28.03 15.81
CA LYS A 315 3.05 -28.39 14.49
C LYS A 315 1.69 -29.09 14.56
N THR A 316 1.45 -29.92 15.58
CA THR A 316 0.18 -30.67 15.72
C THR A 316 -0.99 -29.83 16.22
N THR A 317 -0.75 -28.78 17.01
CA THR A 317 -1.82 -28.00 17.67
C THR A 317 -1.82 -26.51 17.34
N GLY A 318 -0.81 -26.01 16.64
CA GLY A 318 -0.65 -24.60 16.27
C GLY A 318 -0.09 -23.75 17.41
N PHE A 319 -0.43 -22.46 17.37
CA PHE A 319 -0.11 -21.50 18.41
C PHE A 319 -0.89 -21.78 19.70
N MET A 320 -0.24 -21.51 20.83
CA MET A 320 -0.84 -21.52 22.16
C MET A 320 -0.73 -20.13 22.78
N PRO A 321 -1.63 -19.77 23.71
CA PRO A 321 -1.60 -18.47 24.36
C PRO A 321 -0.28 -18.21 25.07
N VAL A 322 0.22 -16.97 24.97
CA VAL A 322 1.46 -16.50 25.61
C VAL A 322 1.24 -15.19 26.37
N SER A 323 2.15 -14.87 27.28
CA SER A 323 2.21 -13.55 27.89
C SER A 323 2.79 -12.52 26.92
N ARG A 324 2.30 -11.27 26.99
CA ARG A 324 2.92 -10.14 26.28
C ARG A 324 4.34 -9.88 26.81
N VAL A 325 5.25 -9.49 25.93
CA VAL A 325 6.54 -8.91 26.30
C VAL A 325 6.28 -7.58 27.02
N SER A 326 6.95 -7.33 28.13
CA SER A 326 6.77 -6.08 28.89
C SER A 326 7.68 -4.99 28.35
N SER A 327 7.11 -3.84 28.01
CA SER A 327 7.86 -2.61 27.68
C SER A 327 8.83 -2.20 28.81
N ARG A 328 8.43 -2.43 30.06
CA ARG A 328 9.24 -2.13 31.26
C ARG A 328 10.59 -2.84 31.30
N ASP A 329 10.71 -4.00 30.65
CA ASP A 329 11.97 -4.75 30.59
C ASP A 329 13.04 -4.02 29.74
N PHE A 330 12.61 -3.04 28.93
CA PHE A 330 13.45 -2.26 28.02
C PHE A 330 13.50 -0.77 28.35
N ALA A 331 12.77 -0.34 29.38
CA ALA A 331 12.80 1.04 29.83
C ALA A 331 14.24 1.41 30.22
N LYS A 332 14.79 2.47 29.60
CA LYS A 332 16.09 3.02 30.01
C LYS A 332 15.95 3.48 31.47
N PRO A 333 16.89 3.15 32.37
CA PRO A 333 16.86 3.68 33.73
C PRO A 333 16.85 5.22 33.65
N ALA A 334 15.95 5.82 34.41
CA ALA A 334 15.70 7.26 34.45
C ALA A 334 16.94 8.08 34.86
#